data_AF-A0AA96QJX8-F1
#
_entry.id   AF-A0AA96QJX8-F1
#
_cell.length_a   1.000
_cell.length_b   1.000
_cell.length_c   1.000
_cell.angle_alpha   90.00
_cell.angle_beta   90.00
_cell.angle_gamma   90.00
#
_symmetry.space_group_name_H-M   'P 1'
#
loop_
_entity.id
_entity.type
_entity.pdbx_description
1 polymer ?
#
loop_
_entity_poly.entity_id
_entity_poly.type
_entity_poly.pdbx_seq_one_letter_code
_entity_poly.pdbx_strand_id
1 'polypeptide(L)'
;MRWFGGFATSTAAPRSPIGSTLLWPTTPGCWTVGSWAGHEVRTTRSAARLIAVLGTCGITAAELTRLSTDGVPDDVEWRWPGSYTTVEVTHAATRIWTDLGCAWPIYTTATDGGIY
;
A
#
# COMPACT_ATOMS: atom_id res chain seq x y z
N MET A 1 1.84 -4.18 -18.56
CA MET A 1 2.58 -3.38 -17.56
C MET A 1 1.81 -3.41 -16.26
N ARG A 2 2.51 -3.53 -15.11
CA ARG A 2 1.87 -3.55 -13.79
C ARG A 2 2.44 -2.45 -12.91
N TRP A 3 1.60 -1.82 -12.12
CA TRP A 3 1.98 -0.75 -11.18
C TRP A 3 0.89 -0.59 -10.12
N PHE A 4 1.20 0.12 -9.05
CA PHE A 4 0.25 0.48 -8.00
C PHE A 4 0.32 1.96 -7.74
N GLY A 5 -0.72 2.50 -7.12
CA GLY A 5 -0.77 3.91 -6.78
C GLY A 5 -1.85 4.20 -5.76
N GLY A 6 -1.90 5.46 -5.36
CA GLY A 6 -2.93 5.96 -4.48
C GLY A 6 -3.30 7.40 -4.80
N PHE A 7 -4.34 7.88 -4.12
CA PHE A 7 -4.68 9.28 -4.08
C PHE A 7 -5.28 9.57 -2.71
N ALA A 8 -4.64 10.47 -1.99
CA ALA A 8 -5.04 10.90 -0.66
C ALA A 8 -5.49 12.37 -0.70
N THR A 9 -6.74 12.61 -0.31
CA THR A 9 -7.29 13.95 -0.09
C THR A 9 -8.38 13.87 0.98
N SER A 10 -8.57 14.97 1.72
CA SER A 10 -9.70 15.14 2.64
C SER A 10 -10.87 15.91 1.99
N THR A 11 -10.69 16.44 0.78
CA THR A 11 -11.61 17.43 0.19
C THR A 11 -12.38 16.93 -1.02
N ALA A 12 -12.06 15.74 -1.55
CA ALA A 12 -12.74 15.16 -2.70
C ALA A 12 -12.86 13.63 -2.61
N ALA A 13 -13.71 13.05 -3.46
CA ALA A 13 -13.78 11.60 -3.60
C ALA A 13 -12.44 11.04 -4.11
N PRO A 14 -11.94 9.91 -3.59
CA PRO A 14 -10.70 9.34 -4.08
C PRO A 14 -10.84 8.88 -5.53
N ARG A 15 -9.82 9.15 -6.32
CA ARG A 15 -9.79 8.86 -7.77
C ARG A 15 -8.98 7.62 -8.02
N SER A 16 -9.27 6.89 -9.09
CA SER A 16 -8.43 5.78 -9.54
C SER A 16 -8.48 5.67 -11.07
N PRO A 17 -7.44 5.11 -11.71
CA PRO A 17 -7.45 4.84 -13.14
C PRO A 17 -8.57 3.88 -13.53
N ILE A 18 -9.12 4.07 -14.73
CA ILE A 18 -10.07 3.12 -15.32
C ILE A 18 -9.37 1.76 -15.49
N GLY A 19 -10.05 0.68 -15.10
CA GLY A 19 -9.52 -0.68 -15.16
C GLY A 19 -8.53 -1.03 -14.03
N SER A 20 -8.39 -0.15 -13.03
CA SER A 20 -7.66 -0.50 -11.81
C SER A 20 -8.46 -1.42 -10.90
N THR A 21 -7.76 -2.10 -10.00
CA THR A 21 -8.35 -2.90 -8.92
C THR A 21 -8.01 -2.26 -7.59
N LEU A 22 -9.03 -1.93 -6.79
CA LEU A 22 -8.84 -1.37 -5.45
C LEU A 22 -8.14 -2.40 -4.54
N LEU A 23 -7.20 -1.93 -3.71
CA LEU A 23 -6.54 -2.80 -2.71
C LEU A 23 -7.53 -3.29 -1.64
N TRP A 24 -8.49 -2.44 -1.26
CA TRP A 24 -9.57 -2.80 -0.34
C TRP A 24 -10.92 -2.50 -1.01
N PRO A 25 -11.84 -3.47 -1.11
CA PRO A 25 -13.10 -3.31 -1.83
C PRO A 25 -13.96 -2.13 -1.34
N THR A 26 -13.87 -1.79 -0.06
CA THR A 26 -14.70 -0.76 0.58
C THR A 26 -13.96 0.55 0.84
N THR A 27 -12.65 0.61 0.57
CA THR A 27 -11.85 1.81 0.82
C THR A 27 -11.17 2.26 -0.46
N PRO A 28 -11.71 3.29 -1.14
CA PRO A 28 -11.09 3.85 -2.32
C PRO A 28 -9.84 4.65 -1.94
N GLY A 29 -8.93 4.84 -2.89
CA GLY A 29 -7.72 5.66 -2.70
C GLY A 29 -6.40 4.90 -2.77
N CYS A 30 -6.39 3.57 -2.81
CA CYS A 30 -5.22 2.78 -3.20
C CYS A 30 -5.63 1.67 -4.15
N TRP A 31 -4.83 1.45 -5.20
CA TRP A 31 -5.17 0.54 -6.28
C TRP A 31 -3.94 -0.07 -6.95
N THR A 32 -4.19 -1.14 -7.70
CA THR A 32 -3.23 -1.79 -8.60
C THR A 32 -3.76 -1.73 -10.04
N VAL A 33 -2.84 -1.74 -10.99
CA VAL A 33 -3.11 -1.85 -12.42
C VAL A 33 -2.28 -2.99 -12.98
N GLY A 34 -2.86 -3.75 -13.91
CA GLY A 34 -2.27 -4.96 -14.48
C GLY A 34 -2.46 -6.19 -13.60
N SER A 35 -1.89 -7.31 -14.02
CA SER A 35 -2.01 -8.59 -13.32
C SER A 35 -0.97 -8.73 -12.22
N TRP A 36 -1.44 -9.09 -11.03
CA TRP A 36 -0.63 -9.35 -9.84
C TRP A 36 -0.96 -10.74 -9.30
N ALA A 37 0.06 -11.51 -8.91
CA ALA A 37 -0.17 -12.76 -8.20
C ALA A 37 -0.60 -12.48 -6.75
N GLY A 38 -1.40 -13.38 -6.16
CA GLY A 38 -1.92 -13.17 -4.79
C GLY A 38 -0.83 -13.03 -3.72
N HIS A 39 0.35 -13.60 -3.93
CA HIS A 39 1.49 -13.45 -3.02
C HIS A 39 2.24 -12.12 -3.21
N GLU A 40 1.97 -11.38 -4.29
CA GLU A 40 2.58 -10.07 -4.57
C GLU A 40 1.70 -8.91 -4.09
N VAL A 41 0.43 -9.15 -3.77
CA VAL A 41 -0.47 -8.12 -3.19
C VAL A 41 -1.13 -8.72 -1.97
N ARG A 42 -0.63 -8.34 -0.79
CA ARG A 42 -1.12 -8.84 0.50
C ARG A 42 -1.68 -7.67 1.29
N THR A 43 -2.93 -7.78 1.72
CA THR A 43 -3.61 -6.71 2.45
C THR A 43 -4.18 -7.21 3.76
N THR A 44 -4.15 -6.36 4.80
CA THR A 44 -4.92 -6.57 6.04
C THR A 44 -5.63 -5.27 6.43
N ARG A 45 -6.61 -5.39 7.34
CA ARG A 45 -7.36 -4.25 7.87
C ARG A 45 -7.69 -4.44 9.34
N SER A 46 -7.73 -3.33 10.07
CA SER A 46 -8.37 -3.22 11.38
C SER A 46 -9.28 -1.98 11.40
N ALA A 47 -9.90 -1.68 12.53
CA ALA A 47 -10.69 -0.46 12.69
C ALA A 47 -9.84 0.82 12.57
N ALA A 48 -8.53 0.74 12.86
CA ALA A 48 -7.64 1.90 12.93
C ALA A 48 -6.81 2.09 11.66
N ARG A 49 -6.53 1.03 10.90
CA ARG A 49 -5.59 1.09 9.77
C ARG A 49 -5.85 0.04 8.70
N LEU A 50 -5.38 0.35 7.50
CA LEU A 50 -5.33 -0.54 6.35
C LEU A 50 -3.86 -0.72 5.93
N ILE A 51 -3.42 -1.96 5.78
CA ILE A 51 -2.03 -2.27 5.43
C ILE A 51 -1.99 -3.03 4.12
N ALA A 52 -1.10 -2.64 3.21
CA ALA A 52 -0.77 -3.39 2.01
C ALA A 52 0.73 -3.65 1.97
N VAL A 53 1.12 -4.87 1.58
CA VAL A 53 2.50 -5.24 1.23
C VAL A 53 2.50 -5.70 -0.21
N LEU A 54 3.16 -4.92 -1.06
CA LEU A 54 3.18 -5.02 -2.51
C LEU A 54 4.55 -5.51 -2.97
N GLY A 55 4.61 -6.51 -3.83
CA GLY A 55 5.85 -7.14 -4.29
C GLY A 55 6.16 -8.48 -3.60
N THR A 56 7.18 -9.16 -4.10
CA THR A 56 7.59 -10.49 -3.64
C THR A 56 8.49 -10.35 -2.41
N CYS A 57 8.03 -10.86 -1.26
CA CYS A 57 8.85 -10.93 -0.04
C CYS A 57 8.37 -12.02 0.91
N GLY A 58 9.19 -12.32 1.91
CA GLY A 58 8.98 -13.39 2.89
C GLY A 58 7.91 -13.16 3.97
N ILE A 59 7.10 -12.09 3.93
CA ILE A 59 6.09 -11.84 4.98
C ILE A 59 5.06 -12.97 5.07
N THR A 60 4.83 -13.44 6.29
CA THR A 60 3.83 -14.45 6.63
C THR A 60 2.45 -13.83 6.91
N ALA A 61 1.38 -14.63 6.85
CA ALA A 61 0.04 -14.18 7.20
C ALA A 61 -0.05 -13.69 8.67
N ALA A 62 0.67 -14.33 9.59
CA ALA A 62 0.70 -13.94 11.00
C ALA A 62 1.41 -12.59 11.22
N GLU A 63 2.49 -12.34 10.48
CA GLU A 63 3.15 -11.02 10.49
C GLU A 63 2.28 -9.95 9.85
N LEU A 64 1.63 -10.25 8.72
CA LEU A 64 0.70 -9.33 8.07
C LEU A 64 -0.42 -8.92 9.03
N THR A 65 -1.04 -9.86 9.75
CA THR A 65 -2.06 -9.56 10.76
C THR A 65 -1.52 -8.69 11.89
N ARG A 66 -0.29 -8.93 12.35
CA ARG A 66 0.34 -8.08 13.38
C ARG A 66 0.48 -6.64 12.93
N LEU A 67 0.82 -6.38 11.65
CA LEU A 67 0.90 -5.00 11.14
C LEU A 67 -0.44 -4.25 11.30
N SER A 68 -1.59 -4.89 11.12
CA SER A 68 -2.89 -4.21 11.33
C SER A 68 -3.22 -3.91 12.79
N THR A 69 -2.68 -4.68 13.73
CA THR A 69 -2.92 -4.52 15.17
C THR A 69 -1.91 -3.53 15.76
N ASP A 70 -0.63 -3.82 15.58
CA ASP A 70 0.49 -3.15 16.24
C ASP A 70 0.93 -1.90 15.46
N GLY A 71 0.72 -1.92 14.15
CA GLY A 71 1.21 -0.91 13.22
C GLY A 71 2.44 -1.33 12.45
N VAL A 72 2.83 -0.50 11.50
CA VAL A 72 4.03 -0.72 10.71
C VAL A 72 5.25 -0.22 11.49
N PRO A 73 6.22 -1.09 11.80
CA PRO A 73 7.44 -0.69 12.49
C PRO A 73 8.41 0.01 11.51
N ASP A 74 9.31 0.83 12.05
CA ASP A 74 10.30 1.56 11.22
C ASP A 74 11.28 0.61 10.51
N ASP A 75 11.51 -0.58 11.07
CA ASP A 75 12.39 -1.61 10.50
C ASP A 75 11.74 -2.43 9.36
N VAL A 76 10.52 -2.07 8.96
CA VAL A 76 9.74 -2.82 7.96
C VAL A 76 10.46 -2.94 6.63
N GLU A 77 11.36 -2.02 6.28
CA GLU A 77 12.09 -1.95 5.01
C GLU A 77 13.14 -3.06 4.81
N TRP A 78 13.58 -3.73 5.88
CA TRP A 78 14.54 -4.85 5.80
C TRP A 78 14.07 -6.11 6.55
N ARG A 79 12.81 -6.15 6.98
CA ARG A 79 12.26 -7.20 7.84
C ARG A 79 12.10 -8.55 7.14
N TRP A 80 11.93 -8.55 5.81
CA TRP A 80 11.77 -9.77 5.02
C TRP A 80 12.69 -9.76 3.80
N PRO A 81 13.29 -10.90 3.44
CA PRO A 81 14.00 -11.01 2.17
C PRO A 81 13.01 -10.79 1.02
N GLY A 82 13.36 -9.91 0.08
CA GLY A 82 12.57 -9.64 -1.13
C GLY A 82 12.61 -8.19 -1.58
N SER A 83 11.69 -7.88 -2.50
CA SER A 83 11.50 -6.55 -3.09
C SER A 83 10.04 -6.15 -2.91
N TYR A 84 9.79 -5.17 -2.04
CA TYR A 84 8.44 -4.84 -1.62
C TYR A 84 8.27 -3.38 -1.17
N THR A 85 7.03 -2.94 -1.23
CA THR A 85 6.57 -1.68 -0.68
C THR A 85 5.49 -1.96 0.36
N THR A 86 5.63 -1.36 1.54
CA THR A 86 4.59 -1.40 2.57
C THR A 86 3.84 -0.07 2.58
N VAL A 87 2.51 -0.14 2.57
CA VAL A 87 1.63 1.03 2.67
C VAL A 87 0.78 0.89 3.93
N GLU A 88 0.78 1.90 4.79
CA GLU A 88 -0.14 2.05 5.91
C GLU A 88 -1.05 3.24 5.65
N VAL A 89 -2.36 3.00 5.66
CA VAL A 89 -3.38 4.06 5.64
C VAL A 89 -4.06 4.10 7.00
N THR A 90 -4.06 5.27 7.62
CA THR A 90 -4.79 5.58 8.86
C THR A 90 -5.73 6.76 8.62
N HIS A 91 -6.56 7.10 9.61
CA HIS A 91 -7.37 8.32 9.55
C HIS A 91 -6.51 9.61 9.46
N ALA A 92 -5.28 9.58 9.99
CA ALA A 92 -4.43 10.77 10.06
C ALA A 92 -3.51 10.93 8.84
N ALA A 93 -3.01 9.82 8.28
CA ALA A 93 -2.00 9.84 7.22
C ALA A 93 -1.96 8.53 6.43
N THR A 94 -1.39 8.62 5.22
CA THR A 94 -0.87 7.50 4.45
C THR A 94 0.66 7.51 4.55
N ARG A 95 1.27 6.38 4.89
CA ARG A 95 2.72 6.18 4.97
C ARG A 95 3.14 5.07 4.02
N ILE A 96 4.30 5.25 3.40
CA ILE A 96 4.85 4.33 2.41
C ILE A 96 6.31 4.07 2.78
N TRP A 97 6.69 2.80 2.87
CA TRP A 97 8.06 2.34 3.05
C TRP A 97 8.47 1.50 1.83
N THR A 98 9.66 1.75 1.31
CA THR A 98 10.27 0.95 0.25
C THR A 98 11.32 0.02 0.84
N ASP A 99 11.53 -1.14 0.23
CA ASP A 99 12.71 -1.95 0.52
C ASP A 99 14.01 -1.14 0.30
N LEU A 100 15.11 -1.58 0.91
CA LEU A 100 16.43 -0.92 0.83
C LEU A 100 16.97 -0.78 -0.61
N GLY A 101 16.52 -1.62 -1.54
CA GLY A 101 16.90 -1.55 -2.95
C GLY A 101 16.04 -0.58 -3.77
N CYS A 102 14.97 -0.03 -3.18
CA CYS A 102 13.96 0.77 -3.87
C CYS A 102 13.48 0.09 -5.16
N ALA A 103 13.29 -1.23 -5.13
CA ALA A 103 13.01 -2.04 -6.31
C ALA A 103 11.72 -1.61 -7.04
N TRP A 104 10.78 -1.01 -6.30
CA TRP A 104 9.58 -0.36 -6.80
C TRP A 104 9.66 1.15 -6.53
N PRO A 105 10.00 1.97 -7.55
CA PRO A 105 10.09 3.41 -7.38
C PRO A 105 8.73 4.03 -7.03
N ILE A 106 8.76 4.97 -6.07
CA ILE A 106 7.59 5.77 -5.68
C ILE A 106 7.73 7.17 -6.26
N TYR A 107 6.68 7.62 -6.93
CA TYR A 107 6.57 8.98 -7.45
C TYR A 107 5.35 9.62 -6.80
N THR A 108 5.46 10.90 -6.47
CA THR A 108 4.34 11.65 -5.93
C THR A 108 4.09 12.92 -6.71
N THR A 109 2.83 13.35 -6.78
CA THR A 109 2.48 14.66 -7.31
C THR A 109 1.29 15.25 -6.56
N ALA A 110 1.41 16.53 -6.20
CA ALA A 110 0.33 17.29 -5.58
C ALA A 110 -0.51 17.95 -6.67
N THR A 111 -1.77 17.54 -6.78
CA THR A 111 -2.73 18.12 -7.73
C THR A 111 -4.16 17.96 -7.22
N ASP A 112 -5.06 18.83 -7.68
CA ASP A 112 -6.49 18.79 -7.35
C ASP A 112 -6.82 18.68 -5.85
N GLY A 113 -5.99 19.30 -5.00
CA GLY A 113 -6.16 19.28 -3.55
C GLY A 113 -5.84 17.93 -2.89
N GLY A 114 -5.14 17.04 -3.58
CA GLY A 114 -4.64 15.78 -3.02
C GLY A 114 -3.22 15.45 -3.45
N ILE A 115 -2.74 14.31 -2.99
CA ILE A 115 -1.44 13.74 -3.35
C ILE A 115 -1.70 12.41 -4.02
N TYR A 116 -1.19 12.26 -5.25
CA TYR A 116 -0.98 10.98 -5.90
C TYR A 116 0.36 10.40 -5.49
#